data_AF-A0A9P6WXR7-F1
#
_entry.id   AF-A0A9P6WXR7-F1
#
_cell.length_a   1.000
_cell.length_b   1.000
_cell.length_c   1.000
_cell.angle_alpha   90.00
_cell.angle_beta   90.00
_cell.angle_gamma   90.00
#
_symmetry.space_group_name_H-M   'P 1'
#
loop_
_entity.id
_entity.type
_entity.pdbx_description
1 polymer ?
#
loop_
_entity_poly.entity_id
_entity_poly.type
_entity_poly.pdbx_seq_one_letter_code
_entity_poly.pdbx_strand_id
1 'polypeptide(L)'
;MLLSLNGNSFFKSSNPSSRQHLIRYIRSYNPTFVALQEIDGINSPYGLLCFDPQYFLTRIPLPEDSQCILAQVSHVTGNMAPFHILVIYAPASSHRARLEFFNTLLTFRQLSPLDPLSCIDRMIIAGDFNYSLPQSSSSQGSRAPER
;
A
#
# COMPACT_ATOMS: atom_id res chain seq x y z
N MET A 1 1.87 3.55 -14.72
CA MET A 1 2.26 4.27 -13.48
C MET A 1 1.35 3.84 -12.32
N LEU A 2 1.92 3.54 -11.14
CA LEU A 2 1.17 3.21 -9.92
C LEU A 2 1.14 4.43 -8.99
N LEU A 3 -0.05 4.81 -8.53
CA LEU A 3 -0.25 5.88 -7.54
C LEU A 3 -0.74 5.25 -6.23
N SER A 4 -0.13 5.59 -5.10
CA SER A 4 -0.56 5.11 -3.77
C SER A 4 -0.99 6.29 -2.90
N LEU A 5 -2.20 6.24 -2.34
CA LEU A 5 -2.78 7.33 -1.56
C LEU A 5 -3.51 6.82 -0.32
N ASN A 6 -3.23 7.44 0.83
CA ASN A 6 -4.05 7.33 2.03
C ASN A 6 -5.14 8.42 2.02
N GLY A 7 -6.40 7.99 2.04
CA GLY A 7 -7.60 8.81 1.89
C GLY A 7 -7.92 9.69 3.10
N ASN A 8 -7.46 9.36 4.31
CA ASN A 8 -7.79 10.13 5.52
C ASN A 8 -7.20 11.56 5.47
N SER A 9 -6.16 11.77 4.66
CA SER A 9 -5.64 13.11 4.35
C SER A 9 -6.63 13.98 3.56
N PHE A 10 -7.55 13.38 2.80
CA PHE A 10 -8.55 14.05 1.97
C PHE A 10 -9.96 14.09 2.60
N PHE A 11 -10.32 13.07 3.40
CA PHE A 11 -11.67 12.91 3.99
C PHE A 11 -11.88 13.61 5.33
N LYS A 12 -10.84 14.19 5.95
CA LYS A 12 -10.99 15.05 7.15
C LYS A 12 -11.93 16.25 6.96
N SER A 13 -12.37 16.54 5.74
CA SER A 13 -13.59 17.30 5.48
C SER A 13 -14.65 16.40 4.86
N SER A 14 -15.73 16.14 5.58
CA SER A 14 -16.93 15.41 5.16
C SER A 14 -17.74 16.18 4.10
N ASN A 15 -17.06 16.72 3.09
CA ASN A 15 -17.66 17.55 2.05
C ASN A 15 -17.68 16.76 0.72
N PRO A 16 -18.84 16.59 0.06
CA PRO A 16 -18.94 15.94 -1.26
C PRO A 16 -18.00 16.53 -2.32
N SER A 17 -17.66 17.81 -2.21
CA SER A 17 -16.67 18.46 -3.07
C SER A 17 -15.26 17.86 -2.90
N SER A 18 -14.88 17.42 -1.70
CA SER A 18 -13.59 16.74 -1.44
C SER A 18 -13.46 15.40 -2.17
N ARG A 19 -14.58 14.66 -2.35
CA ARG A 19 -14.61 13.43 -3.17
C ARG A 19 -14.37 13.71 -4.65
N GLN A 20 -15.01 14.75 -5.20
CA GLN A 20 -14.79 15.15 -6.59
C GLN A 20 -13.35 15.66 -6.80
N HIS A 21 -12.79 16.37 -5.82
CA HIS A 21 -11.39 16.78 -5.84
C HIS A 21 -10.43 15.59 -5.82
N LEU A 22 -10.69 14.56 -5.01
CA LEU A 22 -9.88 13.34 -5.01
C LEU A 22 -9.88 12.64 -6.38
N ILE A 23 -11.05 12.46 -7.00
CA ILE A 23 -11.15 11.84 -8.33
C ILE A 23 -10.42 12.69 -9.37
N ARG A 24 -10.59 14.03 -9.36
CA ARG A 24 -9.88 14.94 -10.27
C ARG A 24 -8.37 14.89 -10.06
N TYR A 25 -7.92 14.87 -8.80
CA TYR A 25 -6.52 14.75 -8.43
C TYR A 25 -5.94 13.43 -8.94
N ILE A 26 -6.59 12.29 -8.67
CA ILE A 26 -6.16 10.99 -9.21
C ILE A 26 -6.05 11.06 -10.74
N ARG A 27 -7.08 11.61 -11.41
CA ARG A 27 -7.10 11.72 -12.87
C ARG A 27 -6.04 12.66 -13.44
N SER A 28 -5.61 13.71 -12.73
CA SER A 28 -4.57 14.62 -13.22
C SER A 28 -3.20 13.95 -13.35
N TYR A 29 -2.96 12.87 -12.61
CA TYR A 29 -1.74 12.06 -12.77
C TYR A 29 -1.86 11.01 -13.87
N ASN A 30 -3.06 10.73 -14.41
CA ASN A 30 -3.29 9.65 -15.38
C ASN A 30 -2.65 8.29 -14.96
N PRO A 31 -2.92 7.79 -13.74
CA PRO A 31 -2.33 6.54 -13.27
C PRO A 31 -2.94 5.33 -13.97
N THR A 32 -2.13 4.29 -14.18
CA THR A 32 -2.58 2.97 -14.65
C THR A 32 -3.25 2.23 -13.50
N PHE A 33 -2.61 2.26 -12.33
CA PHE A 33 -3.05 1.58 -11.12
C PHE A 33 -3.12 2.58 -9.97
N VAL A 34 -4.11 2.42 -9.09
CA VAL A 34 -4.24 3.24 -7.89
C VAL A 34 -4.44 2.34 -6.66
N ALA A 35 -3.49 2.38 -5.74
CA ALA A 35 -3.61 1.82 -4.40
C ALA A 35 -4.19 2.87 -3.46
N LEU A 36 -5.25 2.51 -2.74
CA LEU A 36 -5.95 3.40 -1.83
C LEU A 36 -5.99 2.78 -0.44
N GLN A 37 -5.81 3.60 0.59
CA GLN A 37 -5.99 3.25 2.01
C GLN A 37 -6.94 4.26 2.66
N GLU A 38 -7.54 3.91 3.80
CA GLU A 38 -8.50 4.73 4.55
C GLU A 38 -9.63 5.34 3.68
N ILE A 39 -10.27 4.50 2.87
CA ILE A 39 -11.48 4.88 2.13
C ILE A 39 -12.71 4.54 2.96
N ASP A 40 -13.56 5.53 3.22
CA ASP A 40 -14.88 5.28 3.81
C ASP A 40 -15.76 4.51 2.83
N GLY A 41 -16.01 3.23 3.09
CA GLY A 41 -16.79 2.35 2.23
C GLY A 41 -17.09 0.97 2.84
N ILE A 42 -18.11 0.29 2.31
CA ILE A 42 -18.85 -0.80 2.98
C ILE A 42 -18.07 -2.11 3.19
N ASN A 43 -16.92 -2.33 2.52
CA ASN A 43 -16.31 -3.68 2.48
C ASN A 43 -14.81 -3.78 2.86
N SER A 44 -14.02 -2.70 2.75
CA SER A 44 -12.59 -2.72 3.14
C SER A 44 -12.03 -1.30 3.17
N PRO A 45 -11.19 -0.93 4.16
CA PRO A 45 -10.57 0.39 4.22
C PRO A 45 -9.47 0.60 3.17
N TYR A 46 -9.12 -0.41 2.37
CA TYR A 46 -8.08 -0.33 1.36
C TYR A 46 -8.53 -0.96 0.03
N GLY A 47 -7.94 -0.52 -1.08
CA GLY A 47 -8.34 -0.91 -2.42
C GLY A 47 -7.23 -0.82 -3.45
N LEU A 48 -7.40 -1.57 -4.54
CA LEU A 48 -6.55 -1.49 -5.73
C LEU A 48 -7.46 -1.32 -6.95
N LEU A 49 -7.22 -0.26 -7.72
CA LEU A 49 -7.98 0.09 -8.92
C LEU A 49 -7.07 0.02 -10.15
N CYS A 50 -7.63 -0.38 -11.29
CA CYS A 50 -7.00 -0.30 -12.60
C CYS A 50 -7.83 0.62 -13.50
N PHE A 51 -7.20 1.62 -14.10
CA PHE A 51 -7.85 2.57 -15.01
C PHE A 51 -7.53 2.32 -16.48
N ASP A 52 -6.57 1.42 -16.75
CA ASP A 52 -6.16 1.06 -18.10
C ASP A 52 -6.86 -0.24 -18.54
N PRO A 53 -7.68 -0.20 -19.61
CA PRO A 53 -8.43 -1.36 -20.07
C PRO A 53 -7.53 -2.45 -20.69
N GLN A 54 -6.24 -2.17 -20.93
CA GLN A 54 -5.29 -3.16 -21.40
C GLN A 54 -4.84 -4.13 -20.30
N TYR A 55 -5.21 -3.88 -19.05
CA TYR A 55 -4.87 -4.72 -17.91
C TYR A 55 -6.11 -5.18 -17.15
N PHE A 56 -6.04 -6.38 -16.58
CA PHE A 56 -7.02 -6.88 -15.62
C PHE A 56 -6.33 -7.29 -14.32
N LEU A 57 -7.06 -7.11 -13.22
CA LEU A 57 -6.62 -7.47 -11.88
C LEU A 57 -7.31 -8.75 -11.43
N THR A 58 -6.53 -9.78 -11.09
CA THR A 58 -7.02 -10.99 -10.45
C THR A 58 -6.59 -10.99 -9.00
N ARG A 59 -7.55 -10.86 -8.07
CA ARG A 59 -7.25 -10.90 -6.63
C ARG A 59 -6.71 -12.27 -6.24
N ILE A 60 -5.57 -12.29 -5.56
CA ILE A 60 -5.02 -13.49 -4.94
C ILE A 60 -5.45 -13.49 -3.48
N PRO A 61 -6.13 -14.56 -2.99
CA PRO A 61 -6.52 -14.64 -1.60
C PRO A 61 -5.30 -14.61 -0.68
N LEU A 62 -5.40 -13.77 0.34
CA LEU A 62 -4.52 -13.74 1.50
C LEU A 62 -5.35 -14.18 2.72
N PRO A 63 -4.69 -14.54 3.85
CA PRO A 63 -5.40 -14.77 5.10
C PRO A 63 -6.35 -13.62 5.46
N GLU A 64 -7.44 -13.94 6.15
CA GLU A 64 -8.40 -12.93 6.64
C GLU A 64 -7.71 -11.89 7.54
N ASP A 65 -8.25 -10.67 7.58
CA ASP A 65 -7.72 -9.54 8.36
C ASP A 65 -6.24 -9.19 8.11
N SER A 66 -5.70 -9.63 6.98
CA SER A 66 -4.30 -9.39 6.60
C SER A 66 -3.96 -7.92 6.36
N GLN A 67 -4.93 -6.99 6.39
CA GLN A 67 -4.72 -5.56 6.12
C GLN A 67 -3.91 -5.28 4.83
N CYS A 68 -4.04 -6.15 3.84
CA CYS A 68 -3.43 -5.99 2.54
C CYS A 68 -4.27 -6.61 1.41
N ILE A 69 -3.97 -6.21 0.18
CA ILE A 69 -4.53 -6.78 -1.05
C ILE A 69 -3.37 -7.25 -1.92
N LEU A 70 -3.40 -8.50 -2.33
CA LEU A 70 -2.52 -9.03 -3.37
C LEU A 70 -3.35 -9.24 -4.64
N ALA A 71 -2.84 -8.77 -5.78
CA ALA A 71 -3.43 -9.04 -7.07
C ALA A 71 -2.37 -9.34 -8.11
N GLN A 72 -2.66 -10.29 -9.00
CA GLN A 72 -1.94 -10.47 -10.24
C GLN A 72 -2.48 -9.47 -11.27
N VAL A 73 -1.57 -8.82 -11.98
CA VAL A 73 -1.85 -7.97 -13.12
C VAL A 73 -1.46 -8.72 -14.38
N SER A 74 -2.39 -8.79 -15.32
CA SER A 74 -2.18 -9.43 -16.62
C SER A 74 -2.59 -8.47 -17.73
N HIS A 75 -1.83 -8.47 -18.83
CA HIS A 75 -2.18 -7.73 -20.03
C HIS A 75 -3.17 -8.52 -20.88
N VAL A 76 -4.17 -7.86 -21.46
CA VAL A 76 -5.26 -8.51 -22.22
C VAL A 76 -4.79 -9.36 -23.41
N THR A 77 -3.67 -8.99 -24.03
CA THR A 77 -3.11 -9.76 -25.17
C THR A 77 -1.95 -10.68 -24.79
N GLY A 78 -1.51 -10.68 -23.52
CA GLY A 78 -0.32 -11.44 -23.08
C GLY A 78 1.03 -10.88 -23.54
N ASN A 79 1.08 -9.71 -24.20
CA ASN A 79 2.33 -9.07 -24.65
C ASN A 79 3.28 -8.65 -23.52
N MET A 80 2.80 -8.68 -22.28
CA MET A 80 3.58 -8.42 -21.08
C MET A 80 3.37 -9.60 -20.15
N ALA A 81 4.47 -10.19 -19.67
CA ALA A 81 4.39 -11.23 -18.66
C ALA A 81 3.66 -10.69 -17.40
N PRO A 82 2.85 -11.51 -16.71
CA PRO A 82 2.13 -11.09 -15.51
C PRO A 82 3.07 -10.62 -14.39
N PHE A 83 2.58 -9.72 -13.56
CA PHE A 83 3.30 -9.19 -12.39
C PHE A 83 2.33 -9.01 -11.24
N HIS A 84 2.83 -8.78 -10.03
CA HIS A 84 1.99 -8.73 -8.83
C HIS A 84 2.01 -7.33 -8.20
N ILE A 85 0.90 -6.92 -7.61
CA ILE A 85 0.83 -5.73 -6.77
C ILE A 85 0.33 -6.15 -5.39
N LEU A 86 1.16 -5.88 -4.37
CA LEU A 86 0.81 -6.00 -2.97
C LEU A 86 0.56 -4.59 -2.40
N VAL A 87 -0.69 -4.32 -2.06
CA VAL A 87 -1.10 -3.09 -1.36
C VAL A 87 -1.13 -3.35 0.15
N ILE A 88 -0.31 -2.62 0.90
CA ILE A 88 -0.20 -2.73 2.37
C ILE A 88 -0.92 -1.57 3.03
N TYR A 89 -1.66 -1.86 4.11
CA TYR A 89 -2.14 -0.86 5.06
C TYR A 89 -1.72 -1.31 6.47
N ALA A 90 -0.49 -0.96 6.86
CA ALA A 90 0.07 -1.42 8.12
C ALA A 90 -0.57 -0.72 9.33
N PRO A 91 -0.64 -1.36 10.52
CA PRO A 91 -1.27 -0.77 11.69
C PRO A 91 -0.65 0.56 12.15
N ALA A 92 -1.47 1.59 12.36
CA ALA A 92 -1.00 2.86 12.95
C ALA A 92 -0.83 2.80 14.48
N SER A 93 -1.44 1.81 15.14
CA SER A 93 -1.65 1.77 16.60
C SER A 93 -0.37 1.77 17.44
N SER A 94 0.65 0.99 17.05
CA SER A 94 1.93 0.93 17.77
C SER A 94 3.04 0.33 16.92
N HIS A 95 4.30 0.59 17.30
CA HIS A 95 5.45 -0.08 16.69
C HIS A 95 5.36 -1.61 16.81
N ARG A 96 4.90 -2.12 17.96
CA ARG A 96 4.74 -3.56 18.19
C ARG A 96 3.73 -4.19 17.21
N ALA A 97 2.56 -3.56 17.04
CA ALA A 97 1.54 -4.03 16.12
C ALA A 97 2.03 -4.04 14.66
N ARG A 98 2.83 -3.05 14.25
CA ARG A 98 3.48 -3.06 12.93
C ARG A 98 4.49 -4.18 12.78
N LEU A 99 5.33 -4.40 13.77
CA LEU A 99 6.32 -5.48 13.74
C LEU A 99 5.64 -6.85 13.65
N GLU A 100 4.60 -7.07 14.45
CA GLU A 100 3.77 -8.28 14.38
C GLU A 100 3.15 -8.44 12.98
N PHE A 101 2.55 -7.38 12.44
CA PHE A 101 2.00 -7.37 11.07
C PHE A 101 3.03 -7.78 10.02
N PHE A 102 4.22 -7.15 9.99
CA PHE A 102 5.25 -7.47 9.01
C PHE A 102 5.80 -8.88 9.21
N ASN A 103 5.95 -9.35 10.45
CA ASN A 103 6.33 -10.74 10.73
C ASN A 103 5.28 -11.73 10.21
N THR A 104 3.99 -11.41 10.37
CA THR A 104 2.91 -12.23 9.80
C THR A 104 2.97 -12.28 8.28
N LEU A 105 3.24 -11.16 7.59
CA LEU A 105 3.42 -11.14 6.13
C LEU A 105 4.50 -12.13 5.66
N LEU A 106 5.61 -12.26 6.41
CA LEU A 106 6.70 -13.18 6.07
C LEU A 106 6.28 -14.66 6.16
N THR A 107 5.15 -14.98 6.81
CA THR A 107 4.61 -16.34 6.88
C THR A 107 3.68 -16.68 5.72
N PHE A 108 3.32 -15.70 4.89
CA PHE A 108 2.43 -15.92 3.76
C PHE A 108 3.13 -16.73 2.67
N ARG A 109 2.52 -17.84 2.25
CA ARG A 109 3.04 -18.70 1.19
C ARG A 109 3.28 -17.93 -0.11
N GLN A 110 2.38 -17.01 -0.43
CA GLN A 110 2.45 -16.11 -1.60
C GLN A 110 3.68 -15.20 -1.56
N LEU A 111 4.28 -14.97 -0.39
CA LEU A 111 5.44 -14.10 -0.19
C LEU A 111 6.72 -14.89 0.13
N SER A 112 6.64 -16.23 0.17
CA SER A 112 7.78 -17.10 0.46
C SER A 112 8.58 -17.37 -0.82
N PRO A 113 9.90 -17.13 -0.87
CA PRO A 113 10.72 -17.38 -2.06
C PRO A 113 10.88 -18.87 -2.41
N LEU A 114 10.57 -19.75 -1.47
CA LEU A 114 10.71 -21.20 -1.65
C LEU A 114 9.39 -21.88 -2.03
N ASP A 115 8.30 -21.12 -2.10
CA ASP A 115 6.97 -21.67 -2.36
C ASP A 115 6.65 -21.69 -3.87
N PRO A 116 6.10 -22.78 -4.41
CA PRO A 116 5.66 -22.82 -5.81
C PRO A 116 4.56 -21.81 -6.15
N LEU A 117 3.80 -21.34 -5.15
CA LEU A 117 2.75 -20.32 -5.31
C LEU A 117 3.26 -18.90 -5.05
N SER A 118 4.58 -18.71 -4.98
CA SER A 118 5.17 -17.41 -4.69
C SER A 118 4.84 -16.37 -5.77
N CYS A 119 4.48 -15.18 -5.33
CA CYS A 119 4.16 -14.04 -6.16
C CYS A 119 5.29 -12.99 -6.15
N ILE A 120 6.40 -13.28 -5.47
CA ILE A 120 7.47 -12.28 -5.26
C ILE A 120 8.19 -11.92 -6.57
N ASP A 121 8.18 -12.83 -7.54
CA ASP A 121 8.72 -12.58 -8.86
C ASP A 121 7.90 -11.48 -9.54
N ARG A 122 8.56 -10.35 -9.79
CA ARG A 122 7.96 -9.15 -10.40
C ARG A 122 6.80 -8.62 -9.56
N MET A 123 7.02 -8.47 -8.26
CA MET A 123 6.07 -7.83 -7.35
C MET A 123 6.39 -6.34 -7.15
N ILE A 124 5.35 -5.52 -7.17
CA ILE A 124 5.37 -4.14 -6.72
C ILE A 124 4.70 -4.10 -5.34
N ILE A 125 5.38 -3.53 -4.34
CA ILE A 125 4.81 -3.28 -3.02
C ILE A 125 4.52 -1.79 -2.91
N ALA A 126 3.30 -1.43 -2.52
CA ALA A 126 2.88 -0.05 -2.31
C ALA A 126 1.88 0.03 -1.15
N GLY A 127 1.63 1.24 -0.67
CA GLY A 127 0.64 1.49 0.36
C GLY A 127 1.17 2.34 1.50
N ASP A 128 0.51 2.24 2.64
CA ASP A 128 0.88 2.95 3.86
C ASP A 128 1.51 1.96 4.85
N PHE A 129 2.82 2.12 5.07
CA PHE A 129 3.60 1.28 5.97
C PHE A 129 3.55 1.75 7.41
N ASN A 130 2.99 2.94 7.68
CA ASN A 130 3.01 3.61 8.99
C ASN A 130 4.41 3.58 9.65
N TYR A 131 5.46 3.61 8.82
CA TYR A 131 6.86 3.53 9.25
C TYR A 131 7.44 4.93 9.37
N SER A 132 8.13 5.19 10.47
CA SER A 132 8.90 6.41 10.67
C SER A 132 10.35 6.02 10.86
N LEU A 133 11.26 6.67 10.13
CA LEU A 133 12.69 6.53 10.39
C LEU A 133 12.95 6.99 11.83
N PRO A 134 13.74 6.25 12.62
CA PRO A 134 14.26 6.76 13.87
C PRO A 134 14.97 8.07 13.56
N GLN A 135 14.46 9.19 14.08
CA GLN A 135 15.24 10.42 14.04
C GLN A 135 16.48 10.15 14.87
N SER A 136 17.64 10.09 14.23
CA SER A 136 18.91 10.14 14.95
C SER A 136 18.87 11.42 15.76
N SER A 137 18.75 11.31 17.07
CA SER A 137 18.89 12.44 17.99
C SER A 137 20.33 12.93 17.90
N SER A 138 20.60 13.80 16.93
CA SER A 138 21.76 14.69 16.95
C SER A 138 21.50 15.81 17.95
N SER A 139 21.26 15.46 19.21
CA SER A 139 21.43 16.39 20.32
C SER A 139 22.93 16.42 20.64
N GLN A 140 23.70 17.18 19.84
CA GLN A 140 24.96 17.76 20.30
C GLN A 140 24.62 18.76 21.41
N GLY A 141 24.49 18.24 22.63
CA GLY A 141 24.59 19.03 23.84
C GLY A 141 26.06 19.16 24.22
N SER A 142 26.82 19.98 23.50
CA SER A 142 28.13 20.42 23.99
C SER A 142 27.91 21.37 25.17
N ARG A 143 27.91 20.83 26.40
CA ARG A 143 28.18 21.63 27.59
C ARG A 143 29.67 21.97 27.60
N ALA A 144 29.99 23.26 27.57
CA ALA A 144 31.33 23.75 27.85
C ALA A 144 31.67 23.51 29.33
N PRO A 145 32.93 23.17 29.67
CA PRO A 145 33.35 23.12 31.08
C PRO A 145 33.51 24.55 31.60
N GLU A 146 32.85 24.86 32.72
CA GLU A 146 33.13 26.08 33.49
C GLU A 146 34.54 25.96 34.11
N ARG A 147 35.30 27.05 34.01
CA ARG A 147 36.59 27.25 34.70
C ARG A 147 36.36 27.98 36.01
#